data_AF-A0AB37KP42-F1
#
_entry.id   AF-A0AB37KP42-F1
#
_cell.length_a   1.000
_cell.length_b   1.000
_cell.length_c   1.000
_cell.angle_alpha   90.00
_cell.angle_beta   90.00
_cell.angle_gamma   90.00
#
_symmetry.space_group_name_H-M   'P 1'
#
loop_
_entity.id
_entity.type
_entity.pdbx_description
1 polymer ?
#
loop_
_entity_poly.entity_id
_entity_poly.type
_entity_poly.pdbx_seq_one_letter_code
_entity_poly.pdbx_strand_id
1 'polypeptide(L)'
;MNNLSTSVYENKEVYALSKRLSLEKNRHRSTAISIKDYQRILKSISFICDHATRQGTLEIRYASGLKEVERLVKETRQQADIYLKKQRPLPNERYRSILTQQLPDFLSSYDEHYHATSCKEDFDYPLLYGLPLEHAMYHKQGIDLVAYYLSMFCMEERILHLFHEQLSDFLTSYAVFYGVEIEELGINFCELIITQAFFSFSLKSFSLKHRYELLISHEQKQQIIQIIKQAEDLFKLYQAFLSIFDTDIKQYLSGYGQILINKITWALKEDTLDQLIVHEMCRNEIEVNIHAFNEPEHFFTLLKHLEGCDTQKRIEAVLHSEIGFYDYIDLFDMQILSKDEYFLLFQMFDSMSLAYLFYIHFEEACVFHQRIELDDTLYQKVSIMQDWEEVFIQYLITCDRKMEIKNCLISLQDGAVRK
;
A
#
# COMPACT_ATOMS: atom_id res chain seq x y z
N MET A 1 -12.74 22.22 27.90
CA MET A 1 -13.84 22.39 28.87
C MET A 1 -14.36 23.80 28.77
N ASN A 2 -15.51 24.00 28.10
CA ASN A 2 -16.27 25.24 28.13
C ASN A 2 -17.76 24.88 28.16
N ASN A 3 -18.49 25.66 28.95
CA ASN A 3 -19.84 25.43 29.48
C ASN A 3 -20.89 24.95 28.47
N LEU A 4 -21.33 23.69 28.61
CA LEU A 4 -22.56 23.15 27.99
C LEU A 4 -23.61 22.71 29.04
N SER A 5 -23.42 23.04 30.32
CA SER A 5 -24.21 22.45 31.40
C SER A 5 -25.47 23.23 31.81
N THR A 6 -25.87 24.31 31.12
CA THR A 6 -27.02 25.12 31.59
C THR A 6 -28.01 25.62 30.54
N SER A 7 -27.77 25.53 29.22
CA SER A 7 -28.72 26.11 28.22
C SER A 7 -29.69 25.13 27.55
N VAL A 8 -29.50 23.80 27.69
CA VAL A 8 -30.31 22.80 26.97
C VAL A 8 -31.71 22.63 27.58
N TYR A 9 -31.88 22.95 28.86
CA TYR A 9 -33.18 22.88 29.56
C TYR A 9 -34.15 24.02 29.18
N GLU A 10 -33.71 25.05 28.44
CA GLU A 10 -34.54 26.21 28.09
C GLU A 10 -35.20 26.11 26.70
N ASN A 11 -34.81 25.16 25.85
CA ASN A 11 -35.40 25.01 24.53
C ASN A 11 -36.50 23.92 24.51
N LYS A 12 -37.76 24.35 24.65
CA LYS A 12 -38.95 23.48 24.66
C LYS A 12 -39.02 22.52 23.45
N GLU A 13 -38.53 22.95 22.29
CA GLU A 13 -38.51 22.12 21.08
C GLU A 13 -37.50 20.96 21.20
N VAL A 14 -36.30 21.21 21.72
CA VAL A 14 -35.26 20.18 21.92
C VAL A 14 -35.71 19.14 22.94
N TYR A 15 -36.38 19.57 24.02
CA TYR A 15 -36.94 18.64 24.99
C TYR A 15 -38.05 17.77 24.40
N ALA A 16 -38.98 18.36 23.62
CA ALA A 16 -40.05 17.61 22.97
C ALA A 16 -39.50 16.56 21.99
N LEU A 17 -38.55 16.96 21.14
CA LEU A 17 -37.91 16.07 20.16
C LEU A 17 -37.11 14.96 20.84
N SER A 18 -36.27 15.29 21.82
CA SER A 18 -35.47 14.29 22.55
C SER A 18 -36.34 13.30 23.32
N LYS A 19 -37.47 13.73 23.90
CA LYS A 19 -38.46 12.85 24.53
C LYS A 19 -39.09 11.89 23.52
N ARG A 20 -39.47 12.37 22.33
CA ARG A 20 -40.03 11.54 21.26
C ARG A 20 -39.02 10.47 20.81
N LEU A 21 -37.78 10.87 20.53
CA LEU A 21 -36.71 9.94 20.12
C LEU A 21 -36.40 8.92 21.23
N SER A 22 -36.42 9.33 22.50
CA SER A 22 -36.22 8.40 23.63
C SER A 22 -37.34 7.34 23.71
N LEU A 23 -38.59 7.74 23.42
CA LEU A 23 -39.73 6.83 23.37
C LEU A 23 -39.61 5.85 22.20
N GLU A 24 -39.22 6.33 21.01
CA GLU A 24 -39.00 5.52 19.81
C GLU A 24 -37.87 4.49 20.02
N LYS A 25 -36.73 4.91 20.59
CA LYS A 25 -35.61 4.01 20.92
C LYS A 25 -36.05 2.84 21.81
N ASN A 26 -36.94 3.09 22.76
CA ASN A 26 -37.49 2.10 23.68
C ASN A 26 -38.74 1.38 23.14
N ARG A 27 -39.00 1.43 21.82
CA ARG A 27 -40.16 0.78 21.17
C ARG A 27 -41.50 1.21 21.77
N HIS A 28 -41.62 2.49 22.11
CA HIS A 28 -42.80 3.12 22.70
C HIS A 28 -43.22 2.61 24.09
N ARG A 29 -42.31 1.95 24.82
CA ARG A 29 -42.60 1.40 26.16
C ARG A 29 -42.28 2.34 27.30
N SER A 30 -41.30 3.23 27.13
CA SER A 30 -40.85 4.15 28.19
C SER A 30 -40.01 5.28 27.59
N THR A 31 -39.98 6.44 28.24
CA THR A 31 -39.03 7.53 27.95
C THR A 31 -37.76 7.45 28.79
N ALA A 32 -37.66 6.49 29.71
CA ALA A 32 -36.48 6.31 30.56
C ALA A 32 -35.32 5.73 29.75
N ILE A 33 -34.21 6.45 29.69
CA ILE A 33 -32.96 6.02 29.04
C ILE A 33 -31.78 6.41 29.93
N SER A 34 -30.61 5.82 29.68
CA SER A 34 -29.39 6.21 30.38
C SER A 34 -29.02 7.67 30.07
N ILE A 35 -28.37 8.35 31.01
CA ILE A 35 -27.86 9.72 30.78
C ILE A 35 -26.93 9.75 29.56
N LYS A 36 -26.12 8.70 29.38
CA LYS A 36 -25.22 8.54 28.24
C LYS A 36 -25.97 8.49 26.91
N ASP A 37 -27.07 7.75 26.84
CA ASP A 37 -27.88 7.65 25.62
C ASP A 37 -28.67 8.94 25.37
N TYR A 38 -29.14 9.61 26.42
CA TYR A 38 -29.78 10.92 26.28
C TYR A 38 -28.81 11.95 25.69
N GLN A 39 -27.57 12.00 26.19
CA GLN A 39 -26.52 12.87 25.63
C GLN A 39 -26.22 12.56 24.16
N ARG A 40 -26.22 11.27 23.77
CA ARG A 40 -26.02 10.85 22.38
C ARG A 40 -27.17 11.28 21.47
N ILE A 41 -28.41 11.18 21.96
CA ILE A 41 -29.60 11.70 21.26
C ILE A 41 -29.45 13.21 21.01
N LEU A 42 -29.11 13.98 22.05
CA LEU A 42 -28.94 15.43 21.90
C LEU A 42 -27.84 15.80 20.90
N LYS A 43 -26.71 15.09 20.91
CA LYS A 43 -25.64 15.27 19.91
C LYS A 43 -26.11 14.92 18.50
N SER A 44 -26.86 13.84 18.36
CA SER A 44 -27.40 13.41 17.06
C SER A 44 -28.41 14.42 16.51
N ILE A 45 -29.31 14.95 17.35
CA ILE A 45 -30.22 16.05 16.95
C ILE A 45 -29.43 17.24 16.42
N SER A 46 -28.40 17.70 17.15
CA SER A 46 -27.57 18.82 16.71
C SER A 46 -26.93 18.56 15.35
N PHE A 47 -26.24 17.43 15.22
CA PHE A 47 -25.57 17.01 13.99
C PHE A 47 -26.54 16.93 12.80
N ILE A 48 -27.69 16.30 12.98
CA ILE A 48 -28.73 16.20 11.96
C ILE A 48 -29.25 17.60 11.58
N CYS A 49 -29.49 18.48 12.56
CA CYS A 49 -29.98 19.82 12.30
C CYS A 49 -28.95 20.72 11.59
N ASP A 50 -27.66 20.43 11.69
CA ASP A 50 -26.60 21.12 10.93
C ASP A 50 -26.64 20.72 9.45
N HIS A 51 -27.20 19.55 9.12
CA HIS A 51 -27.44 19.07 7.76
C HIS A 51 -28.80 19.52 7.18
N ALA A 52 -29.55 20.34 7.90
CA ALA A 52 -30.89 20.73 7.49
C ALA A 52 -30.89 21.56 6.19
N THR A 53 -31.55 21.04 5.15
CA THR A 53 -31.78 21.76 3.89
C THR A 53 -32.98 22.72 3.94
N ARG A 54 -33.81 22.62 4.99
CA ARG A 54 -34.97 23.49 5.21
C ARG A 54 -34.84 24.28 6.49
N GLN A 55 -35.15 25.57 6.42
CA GLN A 55 -35.28 26.44 7.59
C GLN A 55 -36.67 26.26 8.23
N GLY A 56 -36.79 26.54 9.53
CA GLY A 56 -38.05 26.44 10.26
C GLY A 56 -37.88 25.96 11.69
N THR A 57 -38.92 25.34 12.24
CA THR A 57 -38.91 24.72 13.58
C THR A 57 -37.86 23.61 13.67
N LEU A 58 -37.48 23.22 14.89
CA LEU A 58 -36.53 22.13 15.11
C LEU A 58 -36.97 20.83 14.41
N GLU A 59 -38.25 20.46 14.48
CA GLU A 59 -38.80 19.29 13.78
C GLU A 59 -38.62 19.34 12.26
N ILE A 60 -38.83 20.51 11.63
CA ILE A 60 -38.65 20.67 10.18
C ILE A 60 -37.17 20.53 9.82
N ARG A 61 -36.30 21.20 10.57
CA ARG A 61 -34.85 21.13 10.38
C ARG A 61 -34.36 19.69 10.53
N TYR A 62 -34.72 19.03 11.65
CA TYR A 62 -34.38 17.64 11.94
C TYR A 62 -34.85 16.70 10.82
N ALA A 63 -36.11 16.79 10.39
CA ALA A 63 -36.64 15.89 9.35
C ALA A 63 -35.95 16.11 7.99
N SER A 64 -35.61 17.34 7.64
CA SER A 64 -34.88 17.63 6.40
C SER A 64 -33.41 17.22 6.45
N GLY A 65 -32.75 17.42 7.60
CA GLY A 65 -31.36 17.04 7.79
C GLY A 65 -31.18 15.53 7.92
N LEU A 66 -32.14 14.82 8.51
CA LEU A 66 -32.09 13.37 8.63
C LEU A 66 -32.07 12.72 7.24
N LYS A 67 -32.94 13.19 6.33
CA LYS A 67 -32.95 12.75 4.93
C LYS A 67 -31.62 13.01 4.23
N GLU A 68 -30.94 14.09 4.56
CA GLU A 68 -29.64 14.43 3.99
C GLU A 68 -28.53 13.52 4.53
N VAL A 69 -28.52 13.24 5.83
CA VAL A 69 -27.63 12.25 6.45
C VAL A 69 -27.87 10.86 5.85
N GLU A 70 -29.12 10.42 5.73
CA GLU A 70 -29.49 9.14 5.09
C GLU A 70 -29.02 9.07 3.62
N ARG A 71 -29.16 10.18 2.88
CA ARG A 71 -28.65 10.30 1.51
C ARG A 71 -27.13 10.13 1.47
N LEU A 72 -26.41 10.81 2.36
CA LEU A 72 -24.96 10.75 2.44
C LEU A 72 -24.46 9.34 2.81
N VAL A 73 -25.13 8.64 3.74
CA VAL A 73 -24.84 7.22 4.06
C VAL A 73 -25.00 6.34 2.83
N LYS A 74 -26.10 6.52 2.09
CA LYS A 74 -26.37 5.73 0.88
C LYS A 74 -25.32 5.99 -0.20
N GLU A 75 -24.94 7.24 -0.42
CA GLU A 75 -23.92 7.63 -1.41
C GLU A 75 -22.54 7.10 -1.03
N THR A 76 -22.18 7.19 0.25
CA THR A 76 -20.92 6.64 0.78
C THR A 76 -20.86 5.13 0.55
N ARG A 77 -21.94 4.40 0.82
CA ARG A 77 -22.02 2.95 0.55
C ARG A 77 -21.88 2.64 -0.94
N GLN A 78 -22.57 3.38 -1.81
CA GLN A 78 -22.48 3.18 -3.25
C GLN A 78 -21.06 3.43 -3.77
N GLN A 79 -20.39 4.47 -3.29
CA GLN A 79 -19.01 4.76 -3.64
C GLN A 79 -18.06 3.65 -3.16
N ALA A 80 -18.26 3.14 -1.93
CA ALA A 80 -17.50 2.03 -1.39
C ALA A 80 -17.62 0.77 -2.28
N ASP A 81 -18.84 0.40 -2.65
CA ASP A 81 -19.11 -0.77 -3.50
C ASP A 81 -18.47 -0.66 -4.89
N ILE A 82 -18.39 0.57 -5.44
CA ILE A 82 -17.73 0.84 -6.72
C ILE A 82 -16.23 0.65 -6.60
N TYR A 83 -15.61 1.17 -5.53
CA TYR A 83 -14.16 1.12 -5.35
C TYR A 83 -13.67 -0.23 -4.85
N LEU A 84 -14.46 -0.97 -4.08
CA LEU A 84 -14.13 -2.35 -3.68
C LEU A 84 -13.85 -3.24 -4.91
N LYS A 85 -14.59 -3.05 -5.99
CA LYS A 85 -14.40 -3.80 -7.26
C LYS A 85 -13.19 -3.34 -8.07
N LYS A 86 -12.66 -2.15 -7.76
CA LYS A 86 -11.54 -1.52 -8.48
C LYS A 86 -10.25 -1.53 -7.68
N GLN A 87 -10.33 -1.84 -6.38
CA GLN A 87 -9.23 -1.79 -5.45
C GLN A 87 -8.10 -2.68 -5.95
N ARG A 88 -6.89 -2.13 -5.90
CA ARG A 88 -5.70 -2.85 -6.34
C ARG A 88 -5.32 -3.90 -5.32
N PRO A 89 -4.80 -5.07 -5.74
CA PRO A 89 -4.32 -6.10 -4.82
C PRO A 89 -2.92 -5.73 -4.31
N LEU A 90 -2.76 -4.55 -3.70
CA LEU A 90 -1.50 -4.15 -3.09
C LEU A 90 -1.26 -4.97 -1.81
N PRO A 91 -0.01 -5.41 -1.56
CA PRO A 91 0.31 -6.26 -0.42
C PRO A 91 0.43 -5.40 0.84
N ASN A 92 -0.69 -4.86 1.35
CA ASN A 92 -0.74 -4.13 2.61
C ASN A 92 -2.15 -4.24 3.21
N GLU A 93 -2.25 -4.84 4.40
CA GLU A 93 -3.55 -5.19 4.96
C GLU A 93 -4.31 -3.95 5.46
N ARG A 94 -3.63 -2.92 5.96
CA ARG A 94 -4.28 -1.66 6.36
C ARG A 94 -4.97 -1.00 5.18
N TYR A 95 -4.26 -0.90 4.05
CA TYR A 95 -4.83 -0.39 2.81
C TYR A 95 -6.02 -1.23 2.31
N ARG A 96 -5.90 -2.56 2.32
CA ARG A 96 -6.96 -3.47 1.83
C ARG A 96 -8.21 -3.41 2.71
N SER A 97 -8.00 -3.51 4.02
CA SER A 97 -9.05 -3.60 5.04
C SER A 97 -9.98 -2.39 5.08
N ILE A 98 -9.56 -1.22 4.58
CA ILE A 98 -10.45 -0.05 4.45
C ILE A 98 -11.75 -0.40 3.74
N LEU A 99 -11.67 -1.04 2.55
CA LEU A 99 -12.85 -1.34 1.73
C LEU A 99 -13.44 -2.71 2.02
N THR A 100 -12.64 -3.66 2.51
CA THR A 100 -13.10 -5.04 2.75
C THR A 100 -13.69 -5.25 4.15
N GLN A 101 -13.31 -4.43 5.15
CA GLN A 101 -13.70 -4.60 6.55
C GLN A 101 -14.13 -3.30 7.22
N GLN A 102 -13.23 -2.33 7.40
CA GLN A 102 -13.44 -1.17 8.29
C GLN A 102 -14.63 -0.31 7.85
N LEU A 103 -14.71 0.04 6.56
CA LEU A 103 -15.83 0.81 6.04
C LEU A 103 -17.17 0.03 6.06
N PRO A 104 -17.21 -1.25 5.62
CA PRO A 104 -18.38 -2.10 5.84
C PRO A 104 -18.85 -2.18 7.31
N ASP A 105 -17.92 -2.34 8.25
CA ASP A 105 -18.21 -2.46 9.69
C ASP A 105 -18.81 -1.16 10.25
N PHE A 106 -18.25 -0.01 9.87
CA PHE A 106 -18.86 1.29 10.16
C PHE A 106 -20.27 1.38 9.58
N LEU A 107 -20.42 1.16 8.27
CA LEU A 107 -21.69 1.35 7.56
C LEU A 107 -22.78 0.37 8.02
N SER A 108 -22.43 -0.79 8.56
CA SER A 108 -23.38 -1.78 9.08
C SER A 108 -23.87 -1.42 10.50
N SER A 109 -23.05 -0.75 11.29
CA SER A 109 -23.32 -0.42 12.69
C SER A 109 -23.70 1.04 12.93
N TYR A 110 -23.60 1.89 11.91
CA TYR A 110 -23.97 3.30 11.96
C TYR A 110 -25.48 3.48 12.17
N ASP A 111 -25.83 4.35 13.10
CA ASP A 111 -27.20 4.68 13.47
C ASP A 111 -27.36 6.19 13.39
N GLU A 112 -28.00 6.64 12.32
CA GLU A 112 -28.19 8.06 12.00
C GLU A 112 -29.02 8.77 13.07
N HIS A 113 -29.89 8.05 13.77
CA HIS A 113 -30.89 8.63 14.66
C HIS A 113 -30.37 8.84 16.08
N TYR A 114 -29.57 7.89 16.56
CA TYR A 114 -29.17 7.83 17.96
C TYR A 114 -27.65 7.90 18.17
N HIS A 115 -26.86 7.65 17.12
CA HIS A 115 -25.40 7.63 17.17
C HIS A 115 -24.77 8.37 15.97
N ALA A 116 -25.42 9.43 15.48
CA ALA A 116 -25.03 10.15 14.24
C ALA A 116 -23.62 10.73 14.27
N THR A 117 -23.07 11.01 15.45
CA THR A 117 -21.71 11.56 15.61
C THR A 117 -20.66 10.48 15.91
N SER A 118 -21.07 9.23 16.06
CA SER A 118 -20.20 8.12 16.47
C SER A 118 -19.44 7.57 15.28
N CYS A 119 -18.12 7.49 15.39
CA CYS A 119 -17.27 6.65 14.57
C CYS A 119 -16.44 5.80 15.53
N LYS A 120 -16.60 4.48 15.45
CA LYS A 120 -15.83 3.53 16.26
C LYS A 120 -14.66 2.92 15.49
N GLU A 121 -14.75 2.94 14.17
CA GLU A 121 -13.70 2.44 13.30
C GLU A 121 -12.56 3.44 13.24
N ASP A 122 -11.36 2.87 13.26
CA ASP A 122 -10.11 3.59 13.45
C ASP A 122 -9.53 4.11 12.12
N PHE A 123 -9.89 3.52 10.97
CA PHE A 123 -9.37 3.87 9.64
C PHE A 123 -7.84 3.99 9.66
N ASP A 124 -7.19 2.86 9.91
CA ASP A 124 -5.76 2.77 10.27
C ASP A 124 -4.76 2.92 9.11
N TYR A 125 -5.25 2.99 7.86
CA TYR A 125 -4.44 3.37 6.71
C TYR A 125 -4.28 4.90 6.67
N PRO A 126 -3.05 5.43 6.73
CA PRO A 126 -2.84 6.88 6.62
C PRO A 126 -3.15 7.34 5.20
N LEU A 127 -3.92 8.41 5.07
CA LEU A 127 -3.99 9.17 3.81
C LEU A 127 -2.77 10.07 3.70
N LEU A 128 -2.55 10.70 2.54
CA LEU A 128 -1.43 11.60 2.27
C LEU A 128 -1.28 12.73 3.31
N TYR A 129 -2.40 13.13 3.93
CA TYR A 129 -2.44 14.18 4.93
C TYR A 129 -2.45 13.67 6.38
N GLY A 130 -2.36 12.35 6.60
CA GLY A 130 -2.24 11.69 7.90
C GLY A 130 -3.42 10.77 8.26
N LEU A 131 -3.42 10.29 9.52
CA LEU A 131 -4.44 9.38 10.05
C LEU A 131 -5.69 10.11 10.57
N PRO A 132 -6.90 9.57 10.34
CA PRO A 132 -8.14 10.09 10.91
C PRO A 132 -8.15 10.15 12.45
N LEU A 133 -7.46 9.22 13.11
CA LEU A 133 -7.42 9.06 14.57
C LEU A 133 -6.62 10.13 15.31
N GLU A 134 -5.63 10.74 14.67
CA GLU A 134 -4.66 11.56 15.40
C GLU A 134 -5.22 12.93 15.81
N HIS A 135 -6.25 13.45 15.14
CA HIS A 135 -6.85 14.72 15.50
C HIS A 135 -8.31 14.81 15.05
N ALA A 136 -9.01 15.86 15.49
CA ALA A 136 -10.26 16.34 14.91
C ALA A 136 -10.06 16.78 13.44
N MET A 137 -9.58 15.87 12.58
CA MET A 137 -8.68 16.15 11.46
C MET A 137 -9.31 17.03 10.37
N TYR A 138 -10.64 17.11 10.35
CA TYR A 138 -11.39 18.02 9.48
C TYR A 138 -12.55 18.71 10.19
N HIS A 139 -12.59 18.67 11.52
CA HIS A 139 -13.77 19.00 12.34
C HIS A 139 -15.03 18.21 11.95
N LYS A 140 -14.86 17.03 11.33
CA LYS A 140 -15.92 16.13 10.87
C LYS A 140 -16.18 15.01 11.88
N GLN A 141 -17.40 14.51 11.91
CA GLN A 141 -17.83 13.43 12.81
C GLN A 141 -18.84 12.53 12.09
N GLY A 142 -19.01 11.31 12.59
CA GLY A 142 -19.96 10.34 12.03
C GLY A 142 -19.77 10.15 10.53
N ILE A 143 -20.88 10.19 9.78
CA ILE A 143 -20.84 9.97 8.33
C ILE A 143 -20.00 11.02 7.57
N ASP A 144 -19.89 12.26 8.05
CA ASP A 144 -19.10 13.29 7.35
C ASP A 144 -17.62 12.94 7.28
N LEU A 145 -17.11 12.39 8.38
CA LEU A 145 -15.72 11.93 8.47
C LEU A 145 -15.50 10.79 7.49
N VAL A 146 -16.38 9.80 7.53
CA VAL A 146 -16.26 8.58 6.71
C VAL A 146 -16.41 8.87 5.22
N ALA A 147 -17.40 9.70 4.85
CA ALA A 147 -17.59 10.12 3.47
C ALA A 147 -16.39 10.92 2.95
N TYR A 148 -15.84 11.83 3.77
CA TYR A 148 -14.65 12.57 3.41
C TYR A 148 -13.43 11.67 3.24
N TYR A 149 -13.19 10.78 4.23
CA TYR A 149 -12.10 9.82 4.19
C TYR A 149 -12.16 8.95 2.94
N LEU A 150 -13.32 8.35 2.65
CA LEU A 150 -13.53 7.55 1.44
C LEU A 150 -13.26 8.37 0.17
N SER A 151 -13.72 9.62 0.12
CA SER A 151 -13.48 10.50 -1.03
C SER A 151 -11.98 10.71 -1.29
N MET A 152 -11.20 10.94 -0.23
CA MET A 152 -9.74 11.11 -0.34
C MET A 152 -9.06 9.78 -0.68
N PHE A 153 -9.44 8.67 -0.05
CA PHE A 153 -8.96 7.33 -0.39
C PHE A 153 -9.19 7.01 -1.87
N CYS A 154 -10.40 7.31 -2.38
CA CYS A 154 -10.73 7.15 -3.80
C CYS A 154 -9.89 8.06 -4.72
N MET A 155 -9.50 9.24 -4.26
CA MET A 155 -8.59 10.12 -5.01
C MET A 155 -7.20 9.49 -5.10
N GLU A 156 -6.69 8.94 -4.01
CA GLU A 156 -5.40 8.25 -3.98
C GLU A 156 -5.41 6.99 -4.86
N GLU A 157 -6.51 6.23 -4.87
CA GLU A 157 -6.71 5.12 -5.80
C GLU A 157 -6.60 5.54 -7.27
N ARG A 158 -7.17 6.70 -7.62
CA ARG A 158 -7.05 7.25 -8.97
C ARG A 158 -5.60 7.60 -9.31
N ILE A 159 -4.85 8.15 -8.34
CA ILE A 159 -3.44 8.50 -8.52
C ILE A 159 -2.60 7.23 -8.69
N LEU A 160 -2.77 6.25 -7.80
CA LEU A 160 -2.15 4.93 -7.89
C LEU A 160 -2.39 4.28 -9.27
N HIS A 161 -3.58 4.46 -9.83
CA HIS A 161 -3.92 3.94 -11.15
C HIS A 161 -3.11 4.54 -12.31
N LEU A 162 -2.67 5.80 -12.20
CA LEU A 162 -1.84 6.43 -13.23
C LEU A 162 -0.48 5.75 -13.41
N PHE A 163 0.02 5.10 -12.35
CA PHE A 163 1.36 4.48 -12.31
C PHE A 163 1.29 2.94 -12.32
N HIS A 164 0.15 2.36 -12.68
CA HIS A 164 -0.09 0.93 -12.48
C HIS A 164 0.89 -0.01 -13.19
N GLU A 165 1.44 0.39 -14.34
CA GLU A 165 2.38 -0.43 -15.10
C GLU A 165 3.71 -0.65 -14.37
N GLN A 166 4.12 0.30 -13.52
CA GLN A 166 5.43 0.28 -12.83
C GLN A 166 5.29 0.13 -11.31
N LEU A 167 4.07 0.11 -10.79
CA LEU A 167 3.83 0.17 -9.35
C LEU A 167 4.40 -1.04 -8.61
N SER A 168 4.17 -2.26 -9.10
CA SER A 168 4.68 -3.47 -8.47
C SER A 168 6.21 -3.46 -8.41
N ASP A 169 6.85 -3.21 -9.54
CA ASP A 169 8.32 -3.16 -9.65
C ASP A 169 8.94 -2.06 -8.76
N PHE A 170 8.26 -0.92 -8.66
CA PHE A 170 8.69 0.15 -7.79
C PHE A 170 8.58 -0.22 -6.31
N LEU A 171 7.46 -0.81 -5.88
CA LEU A 171 7.28 -1.24 -4.49
C LEU A 171 8.31 -2.31 -4.11
N THR A 172 8.59 -3.24 -5.01
CA THR A 172 9.66 -4.22 -4.87
C THR A 172 11.02 -3.51 -4.71
N SER A 173 11.37 -2.58 -5.60
CA SER A 173 12.62 -1.81 -5.51
C SER A 173 12.71 -1.00 -4.22
N TYR A 174 11.58 -0.45 -3.76
CA TYR A 174 11.48 0.31 -2.50
C TYR A 174 11.76 -0.58 -1.29
N ALA A 175 11.12 -1.75 -1.22
CA ALA A 175 11.32 -2.76 -0.17
C ALA A 175 12.80 -3.12 -0.03
N VAL A 176 13.47 -3.39 -1.16
CA VAL A 176 14.90 -3.72 -1.18
C VAL A 176 15.74 -2.55 -0.68
N PHE A 177 15.50 -1.37 -1.26
CA PHE A 177 16.32 -0.19 -1.02
C PHE A 177 16.34 0.21 0.46
N TYR A 178 15.22 0.03 1.16
CA TYR A 178 15.11 0.33 2.59
C TYR A 178 15.23 -0.89 3.51
N GLY A 179 15.22 -2.11 2.98
CA GLY A 179 15.21 -3.35 3.78
C GLY A 179 13.95 -3.48 4.62
N VAL A 180 12.78 -3.25 4.03
CA VAL A 180 11.48 -3.24 4.72
C VAL A 180 10.46 -4.11 3.99
N GLU A 181 9.55 -4.72 4.74
CA GLU A 181 8.41 -5.48 4.20
C GLU A 181 7.24 -4.53 3.93
N ILE A 182 6.74 -4.46 2.69
CA ILE A 182 5.69 -3.50 2.27
C ILE A 182 4.37 -3.74 3.03
N GLU A 183 4.12 -4.99 3.39
CA GLU A 183 2.98 -5.53 4.11
C GLU A 183 2.82 -4.88 5.48
N GLU A 184 3.94 -4.57 6.14
CA GLU A 184 3.98 -4.05 7.50
C GLU A 184 4.09 -2.52 7.56
N LEU A 185 4.34 -1.87 6.42
CA LEU A 185 4.54 -0.42 6.38
C LEU A 185 3.24 0.33 6.71
N GLY A 186 3.29 1.13 7.77
CA GLY A 186 2.27 2.11 8.11
C GLY A 186 2.40 3.41 7.30
N ILE A 187 2.70 3.33 6.01
CA ILE A 187 2.92 4.49 5.14
C ILE A 187 1.87 4.60 4.05
N ASN A 188 1.66 5.82 3.57
CA ASN A 188 0.73 6.08 2.49
C ASN A 188 1.38 5.79 1.12
N PHE A 189 0.76 4.93 0.31
CA PHE A 189 1.28 4.59 -1.03
C PHE A 189 1.28 5.78 -1.99
N CYS A 190 0.31 6.68 -1.89
CA CYS A 190 0.28 7.88 -2.72
C CYS A 190 1.48 8.79 -2.39
N GLU A 191 1.89 8.90 -1.12
CA GLU A 191 3.09 9.64 -0.72
C GLU A 191 4.35 9.09 -1.40
N LEU A 192 4.53 7.75 -1.34
CA LEU A 192 5.67 7.07 -1.95
C LEU A 192 5.78 7.35 -3.44
N ILE A 193 4.68 7.11 -4.15
CA ILE A 193 4.62 7.22 -5.61
C ILE A 193 4.78 8.67 -6.04
N ILE A 194 4.11 9.62 -5.39
CA ILE A 194 4.20 11.03 -5.78
C ILE A 194 5.59 11.59 -5.50
N THR A 195 6.23 11.18 -4.40
CA THR A 195 7.62 11.53 -4.12
C THR A 195 8.55 11.01 -5.22
N GLN A 196 8.45 9.73 -5.55
CA GLN A 196 9.28 9.12 -6.59
C GLN A 196 9.00 9.72 -7.97
N ALA A 197 7.73 9.90 -8.34
CA ALA A 197 7.31 10.46 -9.60
C ALA A 197 7.79 11.90 -9.78
N PHE A 198 7.86 12.69 -8.70
CA PHE A 198 8.46 14.03 -8.75
C PHE A 198 9.96 13.99 -9.09
N PHE A 199 10.70 13.05 -8.51
CA PHE A 199 12.12 12.86 -8.82
C PHE A 199 12.31 12.39 -10.26
N SER A 200 11.55 11.39 -10.71
CA SER A 200 11.59 10.92 -12.09
C SER A 200 11.23 12.05 -13.08
N PHE A 201 10.21 12.86 -12.76
CA PHE A 201 9.85 14.04 -13.54
C PHE A 201 11.01 15.03 -13.67
N SER A 202 11.85 15.16 -12.64
CA SER A 202 12.96 16.12 -12.62
C SER A 202 14.04 15.81 -13.67
N LEU A 203 14.25 14.54 -14.05
CA LEU A 203 15.12 14.16 -15.18
C LEU A 203 14.61 14.69 -16.50
N LYS A 204 13.28 14.71 -16.64
CA LYS A 204 12.58 15.00 -17.89
C LYS A 204 12.14 16.46 -17.90
N SER A 205 13.11 17.37 -17.80
CA SER A 205 12.88 18.75 -18.23
C SER A 205 12.42 18.75 -19.70
N PHE A 206 11.10 18.75 -19.88
CA PHE A 206 10.29 18.95 -21.08
C PHE A 206 10.28 17.86 -22.16
N SER A 207 9.79 16.65 -21.82
CA SER A 207 9.20 15.74 -22.83
C SER A 207 7.90 15.11 -22.35
N LEU A 208 6.79 15.44 -23.03
CA LEU A 208 5.42 14.94 -22.74
C LEU A 208 5.22 13.44 -22.96
N LYS A 209 6.21 12.73 -23.51
CA LYS A 209 6.07 11.34 -23.99
C LYS A 209 6.13 10.29 -22.88
N HIS A 210 6.54 10.70 -21.68
CA HIS A 210 6.82 9.82 -20.54
C HIS A 210 6.25 10.40 -19.25
N ARG A 211 4.93 10.50 -19.21
CA ARG A 211 4.23 11.34 -18.23
C ARG A 211 4.14 10.72 -16.83
N TYR A 212 4.23 9.38 -16.72
CA TYR A 212 4.11 8.64 -15.47
C TYR A 212 5.23 7.60 -15.39
N GLU A 213 6.29 7.91 -14.65
CA GLU A 213 7.43 7.01 -14.45
C GLU A 213 7.84 6.97 -12.99
N LEU A 214 8.16 5.78 -12.52
CA LEU A 214 8.63 5.50 -11.16
C LEU A 214 10.02 4.88 -11.17
N LEU A 215 10.28 3.99 -12.12
CA LEU A 215 11.57 3.30 -12.23
C LEU A 215 12.61 4.26 -12.79
N ILE A 216 13.73 4.38 -12.08
CA ILE A 216 14.88 5.19 -12.47
C ILE A 216 16.14 4.35 -12.29
N SER A 217 17.06 4.41 -13.24
CA SER A 217 18.34 3.70 -13.10
C SER A 217 19.25 4.38 -12.06
N HIS A 218 20.30 3.67 -11.63
CA HIS A 218 21.31 4.25 -10.76
C HIS A 218 21.96 5.51 -11.36
N GLU A 219 22.25 5.52 -12.67
CA GLU A 219 22.80 6.69 -13.37
C GLU A 219 21.82 7.87 -13.34
N GLN A 220 20.54 7.60 -13.62
CA GLN A 220 19.47 8.58 -13.57
C GLN A 220 19.30 9.17 -12.17
N LYS A 221 19.39 8.35 -11.11
CA LYS A 221 19.39 8.83 -9.72
C LYS A 221 20.50 9.86 -9.49
N GLN A 222 21.72 9.62 -9.96
CA GLN A 222 22.82 10.58 -9.81
C GLN A 222 22.53 11.89 -10.56
N GLN A 223 21.94 11.83 -11.76
CA GLN A 223 21.52 13.01 -12.51
C GLN A 223 20.43 13.80 -11.77
N ILE A 224 19.41 13.14 -11.22
CA ILE A 224 18.36 13.78 -10.41
C ILE A 224 18.97 14.56 -9.25
N ILE A 225 19.87 13.92 -8.50
CA ILE A 225 20.52 14.55 -7.34
C ILE A 225 21.20 15.86 -7.75
N GLN A 226 21.91 15.87 -8.89
CA GLN A 226 22.53 17.10 -9.40
C GLN A 226 21.51 18.15 -9.82
N ILE A 227 20.44 17.76 -10.52
CA ILE A 227 19.36 18.66 -10.93
C ILE A 227 18.70 19.32 -9.71
N ILE A 228 18.38 18.53 -8.68
CA ILE A 228 17.75 19.01 -7.45
C ILE A 228 18.71 19.92 -6.66
N LYS A 229 20.00 19.58 -6.57
CA LYS A 229 21.02 20.42 -5.92
C LYS A 229 21.19 21.77 -6.64
N GLN A 230 20.95 21.84 -7.94
CA GLN A 230 21.09 23.06 -8.77
C GLN A 230 19.77 23.82 -8.99
N ALA A 231 18.64 23.28 -8.55
CA ALA A 231 17.34 23.90 -8.77
C ALA A 231 17.21 25.22 -8.00
N GLU A 232 17.03 26.33 -8.71
CA GLU A 232 16.83 27.66 -8.11
C GLU A 232 15.51 27.73 -7.31
N ASP A 233 14.48 27.01 -7.78
CA ASP A 233 13.14 27.04 -7.19
C ASP A 233 12.45 25.67 -7.31
N LEU A 234 12.53 24.89 -6.23
CA LEU A 234 11.86 23.59 -6.10
C LEU A 234 10.33 23.71 -6.15
N PHE A 235 9.76 24.83 -5.72
CA PHE A 235 8.32 25.04 -5.77
C PHE A 235 7.84 25.20 -7.21
N LYS A 236 8.57 25.96 -8.03
CA LYS A 236 8.28 26.09 -9.45
C LYS A 236 8.40 24.75 -10.18
N LEU A 237 9.41 23.94 -9.84
CA LEU A 237 9.55 22.58 -10.37
C LEU A 237 8.35 21.70 -9.97
N TYR A 238 7.91 21.78 -8.72
CA TYR A 238 6.72 21.06 -8.26
C TYR A 238 5.44 21.53 -8.95
N GLN A 239 5.26 22.83 -9.20
CA GLN A 239 4.11 23.34 -9.96
C GLN A 239 4.10 22.84 -11.42
N ALA A 240 5.28 22.70 -12.03
CA ALA A 240 5.42 22.09 -13.35
C ALA A 240 5.05 20.60 -13.30
N PHE A 241 5.50 19.88 -12.28
CA PHE A 241 5.10 18.48 -12.04
C PHE A 241 3.59 18.35 -11.90
N LEU A 242 2.93 19.21 -11.11
CA LEU A 242 1.47 19.19 -10.97
C LEU A 242 0.70 19.43 -12.28
N SER A 243 1.32 20.06 -13.28
CA SER A 243 0.67 20.33 -14.57
C SER A 243 0.45 19.09 -15.42
N ILE A 244 1.06 17.96 -15.08
CA ILE A 244 0.88 16.70 -15.80
C ILE A 244 -0.44 15.99 -15.45
N PHE A 245 -1.02 16.33 -14.30
CA PHE A 245 -2.24 15.73 -13.76
C PHE A 245 -3.50 16.50 -14.17
N ASP A 246 -4.65 15.84 -14.04
CA ASP A 246 -5.94 16.50 -14.16
C ASP A 246 -6.19 17.51 -13.02
N THR A 247 -7.21 18.36 -13.19
CA THR A 247 -7.53 19.43 -12.26
C THR A 247 -7.79 18.93 -10.83
N ASP A 248 -8.46 17.80 -10.68
CA ASP A 248 -8.85 17.28 -9.36
C ASP A 248 -7.63 16.75 -8.61
N ILE A 249 -6.79 15.95 -9.27
CA ILE A 249 -5.56 15.39 -8.72
C ILE A 249 -4.58 16.52 -8.41
N LYS A 250 -4.46 17.50 -9.32
CA LYS A 250 -3.65 18.70 -9.07
C LYS A 250 -4.11 19.44 -7.81
N GLN A 251 -5.41 19.62 -7.63
CA GLN A 251 -5.94 20.27 -6.44
C GLN A 251 -5.64 19.44 -5.18
N TYR A 252 -5.84 18.12 -5.23
CA TYR A 252 -5.54 17.23 -4.11
C TYR A 252 -4.06 17.27 -3.71
N LEU A 253 -3.13 17.25 -4.67
CA LEU A 253 -1.70 17.24 -4.42
C LEU A 253 -1.11 18.63 -4.10
N SER A 254 -1.82 19.72 -4.41
CA SER A 254 -1.31 21.08 -4.19
C SER A 254 -0.89 21.35 -2.74
N GLY A 255 -1.57 20.75 -1.75
CA GLY A 255 -1.23 20.86 -0.33
C GLY A 255 0.01 20.07 0.06
N TYR A 256 0.34 19.01 -0.67
CA TYR A 256 1.49 18.14 -0.40
C TYR A 256 2.83 18.77 -0.81
N GLY A 257 2.81 19.71 -1.78
CA GLY A 257 4.03 20.34 -2.30
C GLY A 257 4.93 20.93 -1.22
N GLN A 258 4.37 21.61 -0.22
CA GLN A 258 5.17 22.18 0.86
C GLN A 258 5.82 21.09 1.72
N ILE A 259 5.12 19.99 1.98
CA ILE A 259 5.61 18.85 2.76
C ILE A 259 6.81 18.22 2.04
N LEU A 260 6.65 17.92 0.74
CA LEU A 260 7.71 17.35 -0.09
C LEU A 260 8.93 18.27 -0.18
N ILE A 261 8.73 19.57 -0.44
CA ILE A 261 9.83 20.54 -0.56
C ILE A 261 10.59 20.66 0.77
N ASN A 262 9.89 20.64 1.91
CA ASN A 262 10.55 20.64 3.22
C ASN A 262 11.39 19.37 3.41
N LYS A 263 10.86 18.20 3.03
CA LYS A 263 11.58 16.90 3.09
C LYS A 263 12.85 16.93 2.24
N ILE A 264 12.77 17.44 1.01
CA ILE A 264 13.91 17.59 0.10
C ILE A 264 14.92 18.60 0.64
N THR A 265 14.47 19.75 1.12
CA THR A 265 15.35 20.81 1.67
C THR A 265 16.12 20.30 2.88
N TRP A 266 15.46 19.53 3.74
CA TRP A 266 16.11 18.89 4.88
C TRP A 266 17.15 17.85 4.42
N ALA A 267 16.81 16.98 3.48
CA ALA A 267 17.74 15.98 2.95
C ALA A 267 18.93 16.61 2.21
N LEU A 268 18.74 17.75 1.53
CA LEU A 268 19.84 18.53 0.94
C LEU A 268 20.79 19.09 2.00
N LYS A 269 20.24 19.55 3.14
CA LYS A 269 21.02 20.11 4.24
C LYS A 269 21.86 19.05 4.96
N GLU A 270 21.30 17.86 5.14
CA GLU A 270 21.96 16.74 5.83
C GLU A 270 22.74 15.82 4.86
N ASP A 271 22.79 16.14 3.56
CA ASP A 271 23.40 15.37 2.47
C ASP A 271 22.89 13.91 2.40
N THR A 272 21.59 13.71 2.63
CA THR A 272 20.89 12.41 2.57
C THR A 272 19.87 12.34 1.45
N LEU A 273 19.98 13.20 0.42
CA LEU A 273 19.05 13.24 -0.71
C LEU A 273 19.00 11.92 -1.48
N ASP A 274 20.12 11.19 -1.51
CA ASP A 274 20.22 9.88 -2.14
C ASP A 274 19.27 8.86 -1.49
N GLN A 275 18.96 8.99 -0.20
CA GLN A 275 18.05 8.08 0.50
C GLN A 275 16.61 8.30 0.05
N LEU A 276 16.22 9.50 -0.37
CA LEU A 276 14.85 9.79 -0.81
C LEU A 276 14.51 9.27 -2.21
N ILE A 277 15.54 8.88 -2.99
CA ILE A 277 15.42 8.54 -4.41
C ILE A 277 15.72 7.05 -4.58
N VAL A 278 14.67 6.26 -4.79
CA VAL A 278 14.80 4.82 -5.03
C VAL A 278 15.14 4.60 -6.50
N HIS A 279 16.15 3.79 -6.77
CA HIS A 279 16.48 3.38 -8.13
C HIS A 279 16.05 1.94 -8.34
N GLU A 280 15.75 1.58 -9.57
CA GLU A 280 15.51 0.21 -9.99
C GLU A 280 16.75 -0.62 -9.69
N MET A 281 16.56 -1.68 -8.91
CA MET A 281 17.58 -2.72 -8.79
C MET A 281 17.63 -3.42 -10.16
N CYS A 282 18.77 -3.29 -10.84
CA CYS A 282 18.92 -3.82 -12.20
C CYS A 282 18.41 -5.26 -12.31
N ARG A 283 17.43 -5.49 -13.17
CA ARG A 283 17.06 -6.82 -13.72
C ARG A 283 18.14 -7.36 -14.65
N ASN A 284 19.41 -7.25 -14.28
CA ASN A 284 20.44 -7.99 -15.00
C ASN A 284 20.29 -9.43 -14.53
N GLU A 285 19.69 -10.28 -15.35
CA GLU A 285 19.67 -11.71 -15.10
C GLU A 285 21.13 -12.16 -14.91
N ILE A 286 21.45 -12.65 -13.71
CA ILE A 286 22.78 -13.17 -13.42
C ILE A 286 22.72 -14.66 -13.72
N GLU A 287 23.55 -15.11 -14.66
CA GLU A 287 23.83 -16.52 -14.84
C GLU A 287 24.53 -17.00 -13.56
N VAL A 288 23.82 -17.76 -12.73
CA VAL A 288 24.44 -18.41 -11.58
C VAL A 288 25.38 -19.46 -12.15
N ASN A 289 26.64 -19.47 -11.74
CA ASN A 289 27.61 -20.40 -12.29
C ASN A 289 27.26 -21.86 -11.87
N ILE A 290 26.55 -22.55 -12.77
CA ILE A 290 26.00 -23.90 -12.57
C ILE A 290 27.11 -24.97 -12.44
N HIS A 291 28.35 -24.65 -12.82
CA HIS A 291 29.39 -25.65 -13.09
C HIS A 291 30.61 -25.64 -12.17
N ALA A 292 30.63 -24.81 -11.13
CA ALA A 292 31.82 -24.71 -10.29
C ALA A 292 31.66 -25.46 -8.95
N PHE A 293 32.42 -26.55 -8.79
CA PHE A 293 32.96 -26.87 -7.47
C PHE A 293 33.84 -25.69 -7.09
N ASN A 294 33.36 -24.83 -6.20
CA ASN A 294 34.13 -23.69 -5.72
C ASN A 294 34.91 -24.07 -4.45
N GLU A 295 35.97 -23.30 -4.17
CA GLU A 295 36.75 -23.50 -2.96
C GLU A 295 35.89 -23.18 -1.73
N PRO A 296 35.89 -24.02 -0.68
CA PRO A 296 35.09 -23.78 0.53
C PRO A 296 35.31 -22.41 1.17
N GLU A 297 36.48 -21.79 0.95
CA GLU A 297 36.80 -20.45 1.44
C GLU A 297 35.86 -19.36 0.89
N HIS A 298 35.34 -19.51 -0.33
CA HIS A 298 34.39 -18.56 -0.91
C HIS A 298 33.07 -18.53 -0.14
N PHE A 299 32.55 -19.71 0.22
CA PHE A 299 31.31 -19.83 1.01
C PHE A 299 31.48 -19.22 2.40
N PHE A 300 32.58 -19.53 3.11
CA PHE A 300 32.84 -18.92 4.43
C PHE A 300 33.06 -17.41 4.35
N THR A 301 33.68 -16.92 3.28
CA THR A 301 33.87 -15.48 3.06
C THR A 301 32.54 -14.78 2.83
N LEU A 302 31.64 -15.39 2.04
CA LEU A 302 30.29 -14.89 1.87
C LEU A 302 29.55 -14.85 3.20
N LEU A 303 29.52 -15.93 3.97
CA LEU A 303 28.83 -15.96 5.27
C LEU A 303 29.30 -14.85 6.22
N LYS A 304 30.62 -14.64 6.32
CA LYS A 304 31.19 -13.53 7.10
C LYS A 304 30.82 -12.16 6.54
N HIS A 305 30.67 -12.04 5.22
CA HIS A 305 30.28 -10.79 4.60
C HIS A 305 28.79 -10.49 4.81
N LEU A 306 27.94 -11.52 4.88
CA LEU A 306 26.52 -11.38 5.17
C LEU A 306 26.26 -10.98 6.63
N GLU A 307 27.14 -11.34 7.56
CA GLU A 307 27.10 -10.90 8.96
C GLU A 307 27.23 -9.36 9.06
N GLY A 308 26.09 -8.69 9.26
CA GLY A 308 26.02 -7.24 9.47
C GLY A 308 25.73 -6.40 8.22
N CYS A 309 25.45 -7.03 7.09
CA CYS A 309 24.97 -6.34 5.89
C CYS A 309 23.46 -6.03 5.98
N ASP A 310 23.07 -4.85 5.48
CA ASP A 310 21.68 -4.53 5.18
C ASP A 310 21.15 -5.40 4.02
N THR A 311 19.82 -5.42 3.86
CA THR A 311 19.11 -6.28 2.89
C THR A 311 19.67 -6.17 1.46
N GLN A 312 19.85 -4.96 0.95
CA GLN A 312 20.37 -4.75 -0.40
C GLN A 312 21.79 -5.31 -0.56
N LYS A 313 22.67 -5.04 0.41
CA LYS A 313 24.05 -5.56 0.38
C LYS A 313 24.09 -7.07 0.51
N ARG A 314 23.16 -7.71 1.21
CA ARG A 314 23.08 -9.17 1.30
C ARG A 314 22.74 -9.79 -0.04
N ILE A 315 21.74 -9.27 -0.75
CA ILE A 315 21.37 -9.79 -2.09
C ILE A 315 22.51 -9.56 -3.09
N GLU A 316 23.09 -8.35 -3.14
CA GLU A 316 24.24 -8.05 -4.01
C GLU A 316 25.45 -8.94 -3.69
N ALA A 317 25.75 -9.15 -2.40
CA ALA A 317 26.83 -10.02 -1.96
C ALA A 317 26.62 -11.46 -2.41
N VAL A 318 25.41 -11.99 -2.27
CA VAL A 318 25.06 -13.35 -2.74
C VAL A 318 25.21 -13.43 -4.25
N LEU A 319 24.64 -12.49 -5.00
CA LEU A 319 24.67 -12.50 -6.47
C LEU A 319 26.06 -12.30 -7.09
N HIS A 320 26.94 -11.57 -6.42
CA HIS A 320 28.32 -11.37 -6.83
C HIS A 320 29.29 -12.38 -6.22
N SER A 321 28.77 -13.33 -5.45
CA SER A 321 29.60 -14.37 -4.86
C SER A 321 30.00 -15.42 -5.90
N GLU A 322 31.23 -15.90 -5.79
CA GLU A 322 31.73 -17.04 -6.56
C GLU A 322 31.51 -18.35 -5.78
N ILE A 323 30.30 -18.56 -5.24
CA ILE A 323 29.92 -19.81 -4.57
C ILE A 323 29.32 -20.81 -5.56
N GLY A 324 29.45 -22.10 -5.27
CA GLY A 324 28.92 -23.16 -6.12
C GLY A 324 27.39 -23.27 -6.01
N PHE A 325 26.77 -23.96 -6.97
CA PHE A 325 25.32 -24.12 -6.99
C PHE A 325 24.76 -24.81 -5.73
N TYR A 326 25.42 -25.86 -5.24
CA TYR A 326 25.00 -26.53 -4.00
C TYR A 326 25.21 -25.65 -2.77
N ASP A 327 26.22 -24.77 -2.78
CA ASP A 327 26.44 -23.81 -1.71
C ASP A 327 25.30 -22.77 -1.66
N TYR A 328 24.62 -22.48 -2.77
CA TYR A 328 23.38 -21.68 -2.74
C TYR A 328 22.27 -22.41 -1.99
N ILE A 329 22.07 -23.71 -2.23
CA ILE A 329 21.06 -24.50 -1.51
C ILE A 329 21.41 -24.53 -0.02
N ASP A 330 22.67 -24.80 0.32
CA ASP A 330 23.14 -24.77 1.70
C ASP A 330 22.93 -23.39 2.34
N LEU A 331 23.22 -22.29 1.62
CA LEU A 331 22.94 -20.92 2.08
C LEU A 331 21.45 -20.70 2.34
N PHE A 332 20.59 -21.22 1.46
CA PHE A 332 19.14 -21.06 1.57
C PHE A 332 18.60 -21.83 2.77
N ASP A 333 19.10 -23.05 2.99
CA ASP A 333 18.76 -23.88 4.13
C ASP A 333 19.22 -23.30 5.48
N MET A 334 20.23 -22.42 5.47
CA MET A 334 20.65 -21.67 6.66
C MET A 334 19.67 -20.54 7.06
N GLN A 335 18.65 -20.24 6.26
CA GLN A 335 17.62 -19.22 6.53
C GLN A 335 18.20 -17.83 6.87
N ILE A 336 19.29 -17.44 6.19
CA ILE A 336 19.97 -16.16 6.42
C ILE A 336 19.21 -14.99 5.76
N LEU A 337 18.43 -15.29 4.71
CA LEU A 337 17.65 -14.31 3.97
C LEU A 337 16.17 -14.34 4.42
N SER A 338 15.49 -13.20 4.34
CA SER A 338 14.04 -13.11 4.53
C SER A 338 13.28 -13.61 3.29
N LYS A 339 11.96 -13.82 3.43
CA LYS A 339 11.11 -14.24 2.30
C LYS A 339 11.17 -13.26 1.13
N ASP A 340 11.18 -11.96 1.41
CA ASP A 340 11.32 -10.92 0.38
C ASP A 340 12.70 -10.96 -0.29
N GLU A 341 13.76 -11.16 0.49
CA GLU A 341 15.13 -11.28 -0.02
C GLU A 341 15.27 -12.50 -0.95
N TYR A 342 14.65 -13.64 -0.61
CA TYR A 342 14.60 -14.80 -1.50
C TYR A 342 13.83 -14.50 -2.80
N PHE A 343 12.66 -13.87 -2.71
CA PHE A 343 11.85 -13.58 -3.89
C PHE A 343 12.62 -12.70 -4.88
N LEU A 344 13.31 -11.68 -4.37
CA LEU A 344 14.17 -10.79 -5.14
C LEU A 344 15.35 -11.53 -5.75
N LEU A 345 16.02 -12.38 -4.97
CA LEU A 345 17.14 -13.18 -5.46
C LEU A 345 16.71 -14.05 -6.65
N PHE A 346 15.57 -14.74 -6.54
CA PHE A 346 15.02 -15.55 -7.64
C PHE A 346 14.57 -14.70 -8.83
N GLN A 347 14.10 -13.48 -8.58
CA GLN A 347 13.80 -12.53 -9.66
C GLN A 347 15.04 -12.16 -10.48
N MET A 348 16.21 -12.14 -9.85
CA MET A 348 17.49 -11.81 -10.50
C MET A 348 18.18 -13.00 -11.17
N PHE A 349 17.80 -14.23 -10.83
CA PHE A 349 18.31 -15.42 -11.52
C PHE A 349 17.77 -15.47 -12.95
N ASP A 350 18.59 -15.94 -13.89
CA ASP A 350 18.16 -16.19 -15.26
C ASP A 350 17.24 -17.43 -15.36
N SER A 351 16.51 -17.54 -16.46
CA SER A 351 15.54 -18.63 -16.67
C SER A 351 16.18 -20.03 -16.60
N MET A 352 17.47 -20.16 -16.95
CA MET A 352 18.20 -21.43 -16.86
C MET A 352 18.58 -21.78 -15.42
N SER A 353 19.10 -20.84 -14.64
CA SER A 353 19.44 -21.09 -13.22
C SER A 353 18.20 -21.43 -12.40
N LEU A 354 17.07 -20.76 -12.65
CA LEU A 354 15.79 -21.09 -12.03
C LEU A 354 15.32 -22.50 -12.40
N ALA A 355 15.37 -22.84 -13.68
CA ALA A 355 15.02 -24.19 -14.14
C ALA A 355 15.94 -25.25 -13.53
N TYR A 356 17.22 -24.97 -13.41
CA TYR A 356 18.20 -25.89 -12.83
C TYR A 356 18.00 -26.08 -11.32
N LEU A 357 17.74 -25.00 -10.58
CA LEU A 357 17.39 -25.07 -9.16
C LEU A 357 16.14 -25.91 -8.92
N PHE A 358 15.11 -25.68 -9.72
CA PHE A 358 13.92 -26.51 -9.64
C PHE A 358 14.24 -27.98 -9.94
N TYR A 359 15.01 -28.25 -10.99
CA TYR A 359 15.34 -29.60 -11.44
C TYR A 359 16.17 -30.40 -10.43
N ILE A 360 17.13 -29.76 -9.76
CA ILE A 360 17.97 -30.42 -8.74
C ILE A 360 17.24 -30.55 -7.41
N HIS A 361 16.55 -29.50 -6.97
CA HIS A 361 16.00 -29.49 -5.61
C HIS A 361 14.69 -30.28 -5.50
N PHE A 362 13.85 -30.24 -6.52
CA PHE A 362 12.56 -30.93 -6.56
C PHE A 362 12.59 -32.12 -7.51
N GLU A 363 13.53 -33.05 -7.31
CA GLU A 363 13.66 -34.25 -8.14
C GLU A 363 12.35 -35.05 -8.23
N GLU A 364 11.53 -35.04 -7.17
CA GLU A 364 10.23 -35.72 -7.16
C GLU A 364 9.23 -35.18 -8.17
N ALA A 365 9.35 -33.91 -8.56
CA ALA A 365 8.50 -33.28 -9.56
C ALA A 365 9.01 -33.54 -10.99
N CYS A 366 10.24 -34.02 -11.15
CA CYS A 366 10.91 -34.23 -12.42
C CYS A 366 10.82 -35.68 -12.95
N VAL A 367 9.65 -36.32 -12.81
CA VAL A 367 9.44 -37.72 -13.23
C VAL A 367 9.41 -37.86 -14.77
N PHE A 368 10.11 -38.88 -15.29
CA PHE A 368 10.41 -39.19 -16.71
C PHE A 368 9.21 -39.27 -17.71
N HIS A 369 7.95 -39.04 -17.30
CA HIS A 369 6.79 -39.02 -18.20
C HIS A 369 5.77 -37.93 -17.89
N GLN A 370 6.08 -37.01 -16.97
CA GLN A 370 5.18 -35.91 -16.61
C GLN A 370 5.78 -34.59 -17.07
N ARG A 371 4.98 -33.82 -17.80
CA ARG A 371 5.33 -32.44 -18.12
C ARG A 371 5.09 -31.58 -16.89
N ILE A 372 6.12 -30.84 -16.50
CA ILE A 372 6.04 -29.87 -15.42
C ILE A 372 5.18 -28.71 -15.91
N GLU A 373 4.16 -28.39 -15.13
CA GLU A 373 3.35 -27.19 -15.30
C GLU A 373 3.65 -26.30 -14.10
N LEU A 374 4.03 -25.05 -14.36
CA LEU A 374 4.42 -24.09 -13.32
C LEU A 374 3.20 -23.36 -12.73
N ASP A 375 2.03 -24.00 -12.63
CA ASP A 375 0.79 -23.37 -12.14
C ASP A 375 0.49 -23.72 -10.67
N ASP A 376 -0.68 -23.33 -10.16
CA ASP A 376 -1.09 -23.61 -8.79
C ASP A 376 -1.10 -25.12 -8.45
N THR A 377 -1.10 -26.01 -9.45
CA THR A 377 -1.00 -27.46 -9.22
C THR A 377 0.41 -27.89 -8.82
N LEU A 378 1.42 -27.02 -9.00
CA LEU A 378 2.81 -27.29 -8.66
C LEU A 378 2.98 -27.59 -7.17
N TYR A 379 2.28 -26.86 -6.30
CA TYR A 379 2.26 -27.09 -4.84
C TYR A 379 1.85 -28.52 -4.44
N GLN A 380 1.13 -29.23 -5.30
CA GLN A 380 0.70 -30.61 -5.04
C GLN A 380 1.74 -31.66 -5.48
N LYS A 381 2.75 -31.22 -6.24
CA LYS A 381 3.77 -32.08 -6.88
C LYS A 381 5.13 -31.98 -6.20
N VAL A 382 5.34 -30.97 -5.37
CA VAL A 382 6.60 -30.71 -4.67
C VAL A 382 6.42 -30.82 -3.16
N SER A 383 7.44 -31.30 -2.46
CA SER A 383 7.45 -31.29 -1.00
C SER A 383 8.08 -29.99 -0.51
N ILE A 384 7.31 -29.16 0.19
CA ILE A 384 7.81 -27.91 0.79
C ILE A 384 8.06 -28.13 2.27
N MET A 385 9.31 -27.91 2.68
CA MET A 385 9.87 -28.10 4.00
C MET A 385 10.53 -26.83 4.55
N GLN A 386 10.96 -25.92 3.69
CA GLN A 386 11.67 -24.68 4.05
C GLN A 386 10.94 -23.43 3.51
N ASP A 387 11.15 -22.28 4.18
CA ASP A 387 10.55 -21.01 3.79
C ASP A 387 10.96 -20.54 2.40
N TRP A 388 12.23 -20.76 2.02
CA TRP A 388 12.74 -20.34 0.71
C TRP A 388 12.12 -21.16 -0.43
N GLU A 389 11.78 -22.42 -0.20
CA GLU A 389 11.11 -23.29 -1.17
C GLU A 389 9.69 -22.80 -1.47
N GLU A 390 8.95 -22.37 -0.44
CA GLU A 390 7.64 -21.75 -0.59
C GLU A 390 7.72 -20.51 -1.47
N VAL A 391 8.67 -19.62 -1.17
CA VAL A 391 8.91 -18.38 -1.93
C VAL A 391 9.32 -18.69 -3.37
N PHE A 392 10.18 -19.69 -3.58
CA PHE A 392 10.64 -20.09 -4.91
C PHE A 392 9.50 -20.62 -5.77
N ILE A 393 8.67 -21.51 -5.22
CA ILE A 393 7.50 -22.04 -5.93
C ILE A 393 6.50 -20.92 -6.24
N GLN A 394 6.24 -20.04 -5.27
CA GLN A 394 5.39 -18.87 -5.47
C GLN A 394 5.92 -17.99 -6.62
N TYR A 395 7.23 -17.71 -6.63
CA TYR A 395 7.89 -16.95 -7.69
C TYR A 395 7.68 -17.60 -9.06
N LEU A 396 7.95 -18.91 -9.20
CA LEU A 396 7.79 -19.64 -10.46
C LEU A 396 6.35 -19.59 -10.99
N ILE A 397 5.35 -19.62 -10.09
CA ILE A 397 3.94 -19.58 -10.46
C ILE A 397 3.53 -18.20 -10.98
N THR A 398 4.03 -17.13 -10.34
CA THR A 398 3.64 -15.74 -10.62
C THR A 398 4.50 -15.00 -11.62
N CYS A 399 5.70 -15.50 -11.94
CA CYS A 399 6.64 -14.78 -12.81
C CYS A 399 6.19 -14.73 -14.27
N ASP A 400 6.54 -13.63 -14.95
CA ASP A 400 6.23 -13.45 -16.38
C ASP A 400 7.07 -14.37 -17.29
N ARG A 401 8.23 -14.85 -16.81
CA ARG A 401 9.19 -15.71 -17.54
C ARG A 401 8.83 -17.20 -17.53
N LYS A 402 7.66 -17.53 -17.00
CA LYS A 402 7.17 -18.91 -16.81
C LYS A 402 7.34 -19.83 -18.02
N MET A 403 7.05 -19.33 -19.22
CA MET A 403 7.17 -20.12 -20.44
C MET A 403 8.63 -20.41 -20.82
N GLU A 404 9.53 -19.47 -20.57
CA GLU A 404 10.98 -19.63 -20.82
C GLU A 404 11.59 -20.63 -19.85
N ILE A 405 11.30 -20.48 -18.56
CA ILE A 405 11.73 -21.41 -17.50
C ILE A 405 11.23 -22.82 -17.80
N LYS A 406 9.96 -22.96 -18.22
CA LYS A 406 9.38 -24.25 -18.61
C LYS A 406 10.14 -24.88 -19.79
N ASN A 407 10.55 -24.09 -20.79
CA ASN A 407 11.34 -24.60 -21.91
C ASN A 407 12.74 -25.05 -21.46
N CYS A 408 13.37 -24.32 -20.54
CA CYS A 408 14.65 -24.73 -19.95
C CYS A 408 14.51 -26.05 -19.17
N LEU A 409 13.45 -26.21 -18.37
CA LEU A 409 13.15 -27.45 -17.65
C LEU A 409 12.98 -28.64 -18.59
N ILE A 410 12.25 -28.48 -19.70
CA ILE A 410 12.10 -29.54 -20.71
C ILE A 410 13.46 -29.91 -21.31
N SER A 411 14.30 -28.93 -21.62
CA SER A 411 15.65 -29.15 -22.14
C SER A 411 16.54 -29.94 -21.17
N LEU A 412 16.47 -29.62 -19.87
CA LEU A 412 17.19 -30.35 -18.82
C LEU A 412 16.71 -31.80 -18.70
N GLN A 413 15.39 -32.02 -18.71
CA GLN A 413 14.81 -33.35 -18.69
C GLN A 413 15.24 -34.17 -19.92
N ASP A 414 15.11 -33.63 -21.13
CA ASP A 414 15.49 -34.30 -22.39
C ASP A 414 16.99 -34.58 -22.51
N GLY A 415 17.84 -33.72 -21.93
CA GLY A 415 19.28 -33.89 -21.86
C GLY A 415 19.72 -35.04 -20.94
N ALA A 416 18.99 -35.27 -19.85
CA ALA A 416 19.23 -36.39 -18.93
C ALA A 416 18.79 -37.75 -19.51
N VAL A 417 17.77 -37.78 -20.38
CA VAL A 417 17.34 -39.00 -21.10
C VAL A 417 18.39 -39.52 -22.09
N ARG A 418 19.33 -38.66 -22.52
CA ARG A 418 20.34 -38.97 -23.54
C ARG A 418 21.72 -39.31 -22.98
N LYS A 419 21.91 -39.30 -21.67
CA LYS A 419 23.09 -39.86 -20.98
C LYS A 419 22.71 -41.18 -20.32
#